data_AF-A0A2H9NPR1-F1
#
_entry.id   AF-A0A2H9NPR1-F1
#
_cell.length_a   1.000
_cell.length_b   1.000
_cell.length_c   1.000
_cell.angle_alpha   90.00
_cell.angle_beta   90.00
_cell.angle_gamma   90.00
#
_symmetry.space_group_name_H-M   'P 1'
#
loop_
_entity.id
_entity.type
_entity.pdbx_description
1 polymer ?
#
loop_
_entity_poly.entity_id
_entity_poly.type
_entity_poly.pdbx_seq_one_letter_code
_entity_poly.pdbx_strand_id
1 'polypeptide(L)'
;MIDREGYRPNVGIVLTNAKNQVFWGKRIRQDAWQFPQGGIQHGETPEQAMYRELHEEVGLYACHVEILGRTREWMRYDVPNSWGKRESRSHFRGQKQIWFLLRLTGRDCDVCLRASGH
;
A
#
# COMPACT_ATOMS: atom_id res chain seq x y z
N MET A 1 -8.61 -6.79 -9.56
CA MET A 1 -8.67 -6.83 -11.04
C MET A 1 -7.24 -6.80 -11.58
N ILE A 2 -6.92 -7.57 -12.62
CA ILE A 2 -5.60 -7.51 -13.29
C ILE A 2 -5.83 -6.81 -14.63
N ASP A 3 -4.93 -5.91 -15.02
CA ASP A 3 -5.03 -5.23 -16.32
C ASP A 3 -4.65 -6.14 -17.50
N ARG A 4 -4.78 -5.62 -18.72
CA ARG A 4 -4.44 -6.36 -19.94
C ARG A 4 -2.95 -6.72 -20.05
N GLU A 5 -2.08 -5.96 -19.38
CA GLU A 5 -0.63 -6.18 -19.39
C GLU A 5 -0.20 -7.22 -18.34
N GLY A 6 -1.11 -7.61 -17.45
CA GLY A 6 -0.88 -8.59 -16.40
C GLY A 6 -0.56 -8.00 -15.03
N TYR A 7 -0.71 -6.69 -14.84
CA TYR A 7 -0.42 -6.02 -13.58
C TYR A 7 -1.68 -5.74 -12.77
N ARG A 8 -1.63 -6.00 -11.46
CA ARG A 8 -2.69 -5.57 -10.54
C ARG A 8 -2.40 -4.13 -10.06
N PRO A 9 -3.37 -3.20 -10.17
CA PRO A 9 -3.22 -1.84 -9.69
C PRO A 9 -3.25 -1.79 -8.16
N ASN A 10 -2.27 -1.11 -7.58
CA ASN A 10 -2.15 -0.91 -6.14
C ASN A 10 -1.74 0.53 -5.83
N VAL A 11 -1.84 0.87 -4.56
CA VAL A 11 -1.22 2.03 -3.94
C VAL A 11 -0.15 1.57 -2.96
N GLY A 12 0.89 2.38 -2.80
CA GLY A 12 1.87 2.24 -1.73
C GLY A 12 1.94 3.52 -0.91
N ILE A 13 2.21 3.39 0.38
CA ILE A 13 2.17 4.51 1.33
C ILE A 13 3.53 4.66 2.00
N VAL A 14 4.20 5.78 1.79
CA VAL A 14 5.33 6.20 2.61
C VAL A 14 4.80 7.18 3.65
N LEU A 15 4.68 6.73 4.90
CA LEU A 15 4.25 7.59 6.01
C LEU A 15 5.47 8.12 6.76
N THR A 16 5.56 9.44 6.91
CA THR A 16 6.65 10.11 7.62
C THR A 16 6.20 10.70 8.94
N ASN A 17 7.07 10.71 9.96
CA ASN A 17 6.85 11.44 11.20
C ASN A 17 7.43 12.87 11.13
N ALA A 18 7.25 13.66 12.19
CA ALA A 18 7.78 15.03 12.29
C ALA A 18 9.33 15.11 12.22
N LYS A 19 10.04 13.99 12.38
CA LYS A 19 11.50 13.89 12.25
C LYS A 19 11.93 13.41 10.86
N ASN A 20 11.02 13.35 9.88
CA ASN A 20 11.23 12.83 8.53
C ASN A 20 11.70 11.37 8.49
N GLN A 21 11.42 10.59 9.53
CA GLN A 21 11.62 9.15 9.53
C GLN A 21 10.41 8.47 8.91
N VAL A 22 10.61 7.34 8.27
CA VAL A 22 9.55 6.58 7.59
C VAL A 22 9.02 5.45 8.46
N PHE A 23 7.71 5.23 8.39
CA PHE A 23 7.07 4.06 8.97
C PHE A 23 7.54 2.78 8.26
N TRP A 24 7.85 1.74 9.04
CA TRP A 24 8.30 0.45 8.52
C TRP A 24 7.53 -0.66 9.24
N GLY A 25 6.72 -1.41 8.49
CA GLY A 25 5.86 -2.45 9.05
C GLY A 25 6.51 -3.83 8.93
N LYS A 26 6.63 -4.56 10.05
CA LYS A 26 7.02 -5.97 10.02
C LYS A 26 5.83 -6.82 9.60
N ARG A 27 6.02 -7.67 8.59
CA ARG A 27 4.99 -8.61 8.14
C ARG A 27 4.72 -9.67 9.21
N ILE A 28 3.44 -9.96 9.45
CA ILE A 28 3.02 -11.00 10.38
C ILE A 28 3.60 -12.35 9.92
N ARG A 29 4.25 -13.07 10.85
CA ARG A 29 4.87 -14.40 10.63
C ARG A 29 5.96 -14.45 9.56
N GLN A 30 6.55 -13.31 9.18
CA GLN A 30 7.69 -13.26 8.26
C GLN A 30 8.78 -12.37 8.82
N ASP A 31 10.04 -12.67 8.49
CA ASP A 31 11.16 -11.79 8.81
C ASP A 31 11.44 -10.82 7.66
N ALA A 32 10.38 -10.13 7.24
CA ALA A 32 10.41 -9.17 6.16
C ALA A 32 9.64 -7.92 6.59
N TRP A 33 10.10 -6.78 6.11
CA TRP A 33 9.53 -5.49 6.40
C TRP A 33 9.15 -4.78 5.10
N GLN A 34 8.11 -3.97 5.17
CA GLN A 34 7.61 -3.24 4.01
C GLN A 34 6.88 -1.96 4.42
N PHE A 35 6.63 -1.12 3.41
CA PHE A 35 5.64 -0.06 3.49
C PHE A 35 4.22 -0.63 3.37
N PRO A 36 3.21 0.05 3.94
CA PRO A 36 1.81 -0.27 3.69
C PRO A 36 1.48 -0.17 2.20
N GLN A 37 0.70 -1.13 1.71
CA GLN A 37 0.28 -1.17 0.31
C GLN A 37 -0.95 -2.05 0.11
N GLY A 38 -1.79 -1.67 -0.84
CA GLY A 38 -2.89 -2.54 -1.20
C GLY A 38 -3.57 -2.17 -2.51
N GLY A 39 -4.57 -2.99 -2.85
CA GLY A 39 -5.12 -3.04 -4.19
C GLY A 39 -6.16 -1.97 -4.43
N ILE A 40 -6.13 -1.34 -5.59
CA ILE A 40 -7.18 -0.39 -5.98
C ILE A 40 -8.40 -1.21 -6.46
N GLN A 41 -9.56 -0.96 -5.84
CA GLN A 41 -10.82 -1.61 -6.19
C GLN A 41 -11.45 -1.00 -7.45
N HIS A 42 -12.45 -1.68 -8.01
CA HIS A 42 -13.14 -1.15 -9.20
C HIS A 42 -13.93 0.12 -8.85
N GLY A 43 -13.76 1.18 -9.64
CA GLY A 43 -14.38 2.48 -9.38
C GLY A 43 -13.69 3.34 -8.32
N GLU A 44 -12.65 2.82 -7.66
CA GLU A 44 -11.91 3.53 -6.63
C GLU A 44 -10.80 4.40 -7.26
N THR A 45 -10.68 5.66 -6.82
CA THR A 45 -9.52 6.49 -7.17
C THR A 45 -8.28 6.04 -6.38
N PRO A 46 -7.05 6.31 -6.87
CA PRO A 46 -5.85 6.00 -6.09
C PRO A 46 -5.85 6.64 -4.69
N GLU A 47 -6.42 7.83 -4.53
CA GLU A 47 -6.49 8.48 -3.23
C GLU A 47 -7.49 7.80 -2.28
N GLN A 48 -8.66 7.39 -2.78
CA GLN A 48 -9.63 6.61 -2.01
C GLN A 48 -9.02 5.27 -1.54
N ALA A 49 -8.35 4.56 -2.46
CA ALA A 49 -7.64 3.34 -2.14
C ALA A 49 -6.57 3.58 -1.07
N MET A 50 -5.78 4.65 -1.20
CA MET A 50 -4.75 5.00 -0.23
C MET A 50 -5.33 5.19 1.17
N TYR A 51 -6.41 5.98 1.33
CA TYR A 51 -7.00 6.18 2.66
C TYR A 51 -7.63 4.91 3.23
N ARG A 52 -8.22 4.07 2.39
CA ARG A 52 -8.75 2.77 2.81
C ARG A 52 -7.63 1.86 3.31
N GLU A 53 -6.56 1.68 2.54
CA GLU A 53 -5.42 0.86 2.93
C GLU A 53 -4.68 1.43 4.15
N LEU A 54 -4.59 2.77 4.27
CA LEU A 54 -4.05 3.44 5.44
C LEU A 54 -4.84 3.07 6.72
N HIS A 55 -6.16 3.03 6.62
CA HIS A 55 -7.02 2.62 7.73
C HIS A 55 -6.92 1.11 8.00
N GLU A 56 -6.98 0.28 6.97
CA GLU A 56 -6.94 -1.18 7.10
C GLU A 56 -5.61 -1.66 7.71
N GLU A 57 -4.47 -1.16 7.24
CA GLU A 57 -3.15 -1.66 7.64
C GLU A 57 -2.52 -0.88 8.81
N VAL A 58 -2.87 0.39 8.99
CA VAL A 58 -2.21 1.29 9.97
C VAL A 58 -3.22 1.89 10.97
N GLY A 59 -4.53 1.76 10.74
CA GLY A 59 -5.57 2.29 11.62
C GLY A 59 -5.76 3.80 11.56
N LEU A 60 -5.05 4.49 10.66
CA LEU A 60 -5.10 5.95 10.56
C LEU A 60 -6.21 6.41 9.62
N TYR A 61 -6.84 7.53 9.97
CA TYR A 61 -7.85 8.22 9.16
C TYR A 61 -7.23 9.40 8.43
N ALA A 62 -7.96 9.97 7.46
CA ALA A 62 -7.53 11.14 6.71
C ALA A 62 -7.18 12.35 7.61
N CYS A 63 -7.86 12.51 8.75
CA CYS A 63 -7.56 13.58 9.71
C CYS A 63 -6.22 13.41 10.45
N HIS A 64 -5.64 12.22 10.44
CA HIS A 64 -4.35 11.94 11.10
C HIS A 64 -3.15 12.16 10.19
N VAL A 65 -3.36 12.49 8.91
CA VAL A 65 -2.29 12.59 7.92
C VAL A 65 -2.46 13.78 6.98
N GLU A 66 -1.36 14.19 6.36
CA GLU A 66 -1.31 15.17 5.28
C GLU A 66 -0.63 14.54 4.05
N ILE A 67 -1.22 14.68 2.85
CA ILE A 67 -0.57 14.26 1.61
C ILE A 67 0.50 15.30 1.22
N LEU A 68 1.76 14.88 1.19
CA LEU A 68 2.86 15.73 0.72
C LEU A 68 3.10 15.62 -0.77
N GLY A 69 2.75 14.48 -1.35
CA GLY A 69 2.87 14.25 -2.79
C GLY A 69 2.53 12.82 -3.19
N ARG A 70 2.51 12.59 -4.49
CA ARG A 70 2.37 11.26 -5.08
C ARG A 70 3.23 11.12 -6.33
N THR A 71 3.53 9.89 -6.73
CA THR A 71 4.13 9.64 -8.03
C THR A 71 3.18 10.05 -9.15
N ARG A 72 3.75 10.63 -10.22
CA ARG A 72 2.98 11.06 -11.40
C ARG A 72 2.52 9.85 -12.21
N GLU A 73 3.44 8.91 -12.40
CA GLU A 73 3.24 7.71 -13.21
C GLU A 73 3.21 6.45 -12.34
N TRP A 74 2.72 5.38 -12.96
CA TRP A 74 2.69 4.03 -12.40
C TRP A 74 4.09 3.43 -12.39
N MET A 75 4.56 3.02 -11.22
CA MET A 75 5.76 2.21 -11.08
C MET A 75 5.38 0.73 -11.14
N ARG A 76 6.14 -0.08 -11.88
CA ARG A 76 5.84 -1.50 -12.09
C ARG A 76 6.96 -2.36 -11.53
N TYR A 77 6.60 -3.50 -10.98
CA TYR A 77 7.55 -4.57 -10.69
C TYR A 77 6.97 -5.92 -11.09
N ASP A 78 7.84 -6.78 -11.62
CA ASP A 78 7.50 -8.16 -11.94
C ASP A 78 7.71 -9.04 -10.71
N VAL A 79 6.79 -9.98 -10.51
CA VAL A 79 6.97 -11.04 -9.53
C VAL A 79 7.85 -12.12 -10.15
N PRO A 80 8.91 -12.58 -9.46
CA PRO A 80 9.77 -13.64 -9.98
C PRO A 80 8.98 -14.87 -10.42
N ASN A 81 9.28 -15.40 -11.61
CA ASN A 81 8.60 -16.57 -12.17
C ASN A 81 8.65 -17.79 -11.23
N SER A 82 9.68 -17.89 -10.38
CA SER A 82 9.84 -18.93 -9.37
C SER A 82 8.79 -18.89 -8.26
N TRP A 83 8.14 -17.75 -8.03
CA TRP A 83 7.09 -17.59 -7.01
C TRP A 83 5.69 -17.86 -7.57
N GLY A 84 5.56 -17.95 -8.90
CA GLY A 84 4.32 -18.25 -9.58
C GLY A 84 4.23 -19.71 -10.00
N LYS A 85 3.67 -20.58 -9.15
CA LYS A 85 2.91 -21.77 -9.60
C LYS A 85 2.21 -22.46 -8.43
N ARG A 86 0.90 -22.24 -8.34
CA ARG A 86 -0.14 -23.16 -7.85
C ARG A 86 -1.49 -22.50 -8.19
N GLU A 87 -2.01 -22.86 -9.35
CA GLU A 87 -3.41 -22.71 -9.76
C GLU A 87 -3.99 -21.27 -9.95
N SER A 88 -4.48 -21.00 -11.18
CA SER A 88 -5.63 -20.10 -11.46
C SER A 88 -5.46 -18.61 -11.86
N ARG A 89 -4.28 -18.04 -12.15
CA ARG A 89 -4.24 -16.69 -12.80
C ARG A 89 -3.18 -16.58 -13.89
N SER A 90 -3.46 -17.13 -15.09
CA SER A 90 -2.51 -17.24 -16.21
C SER A 90 -1.99 -15.92 -16.81
N HIS A 91 -2.36 -14.77 -16.25
CA HIS A 91 -1.94 -13.45 -16.71
C HIS A 91 -1.33 -12.57 -15.62
N PHE A 92 -1.18 -13.02 -14.37
CA PHE A 92 -0.56 -12.18 -13.34
C PHE A 92 0.98 -12.12 -13.53
N ARG A 93 1.49 -10.94 -13.85
CA ARG A 93 2.92 -10.64 -14.00
C ARG A 93 3.49 -9.91 -12.78
N GLY A 94 2.72 -9.03 -12.17
CA GLY A 94 3.17 -8.27 -11.01
C GLY A 94 2.23 -7.16 -10.59
N GLN A 95 2.77 -6.14 -9.92
CA GLN A 95 1.99 -4.99 -9.49
C GLN A 95 2.38 -3.73 -10.27
N LYS A 96 1.40 -2.86 -10.47
CA LYS A 96 1.63 -1.47 -10.83
C LYS A 96 1.13 -0.58 -9.70
N GLN A 97 1.94 0.38 -9.28
CA GLN A 97 1.72 1.17 -8.07
C GLN A 97 1.79 2.67 -8.34
N ILE A 98 0.84 3.41 -7.75
CA ILE A 98 1.02 4.82 -7.43
C ILE A 98 1.44 4.91 -5.96
N TRP A 99 2.48 5.68 -5.68
CA TRP A 99 2.98 5.85 -4.32
C TRP A 99 2.59 7.22 -3.78
N PHE A 100 2.14 7.26 -2.53
CA PHE A 100 1.82 8.47 -1.79
C PHE A 100 2.85 8.69 -0.68
N LEU A 101 3.32 9.93 -0.56
CA LEU A 101 4.09 10.39 0.59
C LEU A 101 3.16 11.15 1.52
N LEU A 102 3.01 10.63 2.74
CA LEU A 102 2.18 11.20 3.78
C LEU A 102 3.02 11.70 4.94
N ARG A 103 2.53 12.72 5.64
CA ARG A 103 3.02 13.12 6.95
C ARG A 103 2.01 12.76 8.01
N LEU A 104 2.45 12.11 9.09
CA LEU A 104 1.65 11.91 10.29
C LEU A 104 1.49 13.26 10.99
N THR A 105 0.24 13.72 11.10
CA THR A 105 -0.16 14.91 11.86
C THR A 105 -0.88 14.54 13.16
N GLY A 106 -1.35 13.29 13.27
CA GLY A 106 -1.85 12.69 14.50
C GLY A 106 -0.74 12.28 15.47
N ARG A 107 -1.10 11.48 16.47
CA ARG A 107 -0.18 10.96 17.50
C ARG A 107 0.20 9.52 17.18
N ASP A 108 1.35 9.10 17.69
CA ASP A 108 1.81 7.71 17.55
C ASP A 108 0.80 6.69 18.11
N CYS A 109 0.03 7.05 19.15
CA CYS A 109 -1.01 6.19 19.72
C CYS A 109 -2.24 6.01 18.83
N ASP A 110 -2.39 6.82 17.78
CA ASP A 110 -3.48 6.69 16.82
C ASP A 110 -3.18 5.57 15.79
N VAL A 111 -1.92 5.08 15.72
CA VAL A 111 -1.53 3.93 14.89
C VAL A 111 -2.04 2.63 15.53
N CYS A 112 -2.80 1.86 14.77
CA CYS A 112 -3.33 0.57 15.21
C CYS A 112 -3.23 -0.47 14.10
N LEU A 113 -2.27 -1.40 14.24
CA LEU A 113 -2.06 -2.51 13.29
C LEU A 113 -3.11 -3.64 13.41
N ARG A 114 -4.13 -3.45 14.24
CA ARG A 114 -5.27 -4.37 14.44
C ARG A 114 -6.61 -3.70 14.14
N ALA A 115 -6.58 -2.57 13.42
CA ALA A 115 -7.79 -1.81 13.09
C ALA A 115 -8.73 -2.59 12.16
N SER A 116 -8.20 -3.51 11.37
CA SER A 116 -8.95 -4.46 10.55
C SER A 116 -8.62 -5.90 10.93
N GLY A 117 -9.54 -6.83 10.68
CA GLY A 117 -9.41 -8.26 11.00
C GLY A 117 -8.59 -9.08 9.99
N HIS A 118 -7.77 -8.41 9.17
CA HIS A 118 -6.94 -9.05 8.15
C HIS A 118 -5.67 -9.72 8.72
#